data_AF-N0B4T4-F1
#
_entry.id   AF-N0B4T4-F1
#
_cell.length_a   1.000
_cell.length_b   1.000
_cell.length_c   1.000
_cell.angle_alpha   90.00
_cell.angle_beta   90.00
_cell.angle_gamma   90.00
#
_symmetry.space_group_name_H-M   'P 1'
#
loop_
_entity.id
_entity.type
_entity.pdbx_description
1 polymer ?
#
loop_
_entity_poly.entity_id
_entity_poly.type
_entity_poly.pdbx_seq_one_letter_code
_entity_poly.pdbx_strand_id
1 'polypeptide(L)' 'MGMIVAAGLAVASTEASARCVLAGGQATMVTLDLAKYMANAALKNSISAHGWTAHGAVRMRCDTSSVGLPHCLARQKACG' A
#
# COMPACT_ATOMS: atom_id res chain seq x y z
N MET A 1 -29.14 -7.27 -51.08
CA MET A 1 -29.24 -7.28 -49.60
C MET A 1 -28.16 -8.20 -49.08
N GLY A 2 -27.00 -7.69 -48.69
CA GLY A 2 -25.90 -8.57 -48.28
C GLY A 2 -24.77 -7.83 -47.59
N MET A 3 -24.31 -8.44 -46.49
CA MET A 3 -23.14 -8.14 -45.67
C MET A 3 -23.26 -6.96 -44.68
N ILE A 4 -23.62 -7.29 -43.44
CA ILE A 4 -23.17 -6.53 -42.27
C ILE A 4 -22.08 -7.34 -41.60
N VAL A 5 -20.88 -6.78 -41.66
CA VAL A 5 -19.64 -7.26 -41.04
C VAL A 5 -19.82 -7.32 -39.53
N ALA A 6 -19.56 -8.50 -38.94
CA ALA A 6 -19.44 -8.66 -37.49
C ALA A 6 -18.22 -7.85 -37.02
N ALA A 7 -18.48 -6.63 -36.54
CA ALA A 7 -17.51 -5.83 -35.83
C ALA A 7 -17.14 -6.57 -34.54
N GLY A 8 -16.03 -7.31 -34.59
CA GLY A 8 -15.41 -7.89 -33.41
C GLY A 8 -15.15 -6.76 -32.42
N LEU A 9 -15.86 -6.79 -31.29
CA LEU A 9 -15.49 -6.02 -30.12
C LEU A 9 -14.13 -6.54 -29.68
N ALA A 10 -13.07 -5.88 -30.14
CA ALA A 10 -11.80 -5.93 -29.46
C ALA A 10 -12.06 -5.43 -28.03
N VAL A 11 -12.22 -6.38 -27.10
CA VAL A 11 -11.96 -6.13 -25.69
C VAL A 11 -10.53 -5.62 -25.66
N ALA A 12 -10.39 -4.30 -25.66
CA ALA A 12 -9.20 -3.66 -25.17
C ALA A 12 -9.10 -4.11 -23.73
N SER A 13 -8.29 -5.14 -23.50
CA SER A 13 -7.78 -5.48 -22.20
C SER A 13 -7.16 -4.20 -21.67
N THR A 14 -7.93 -3.45 -20.88
CA THR A 14 -7.37 -2.42 -20.03
C THR A 14 -6.54 -3.21 -19.05
N GLU A 15 -5.25 -3.36 -19.37
CA GLU A 15 -4.25 -3.63 -18.37
C GLU A 15 -4.45 -2.52 -17.35
N ALA A 16 -5.12 -2.84 -16.24
CA ALA A 16 -5.13 -1.99 -15.07
C ALA A 16 -3.64 -1.77 -14.77
N SER A 17 -3.13 -0.61 -15.18
CA SER A 17 -1.76 -0.23 -14.95
C SER A 17 -1.63 -0.21 -13.44
N ALA A 18 -1.06 -1.28 -12.88
CA ALA A 18 -1.07 -1.50 -11.45
C ALA A 18 -0.40 -0.30 -10.80
N ARG A 19 -1.20 0.59 -10.21
CA ARG A 19 -0.70 1.89 -9.76
C ARG A 19 0.05 1.62 -8.48
N CYS A 20 1.36 1.43 -8.61
CA CYS A 20 2.23 1.21 -7.49
C CYS A 20 2.36 2.49 -6.67
N VAL A 21 1.92 2.45 -5.42
CA VAL A 21 2.04 3.55 -4.46
C VAL A 21 2.97 3.15 -3.32
N LEU A 22 3.40 4.16 -2.55
CA LEU A 22 4.12 3.93 -1.32
C LEU A 22 3.11 3.89 -0.16
N ALA A 23 2.61 2.70 0.16
CA ALA A 23 1.71 2.50 1.29
C ALA A 23 2.43 2.79 2.61
N GLY A 24 1.68 3.31 3.59
CA GLY A 24 2.20 3.75 4.87
C GLY A 24 1.33 3.33 6.04
N GLY A 25 1.98 3.00 7.15
CA GLY A 25 1.35 2.82 8.47
C GLY A 25 2.12 3.61 9.51
N GLN A 26 1.42 4.17 10.48
CA GLN A 26 2.04 4.97 11.54
C GLN A 26 1.44 4.65 12.90
N ALA A 27 2.25 4.80 13.94
CA ALA A 27 1.79 4.64 15.31
C ALA A 27 2.66 5.44 16.29
N THR A 28 2.02 6.07 17.27
CA THR A 28 2.66 6.71 18.43
C THR A 28 2.25 5.93 19.67
N MET A 29 3.19 5.32 20.39
CA MET A 29 2.89 4.43 21.52
C MET A 29 3.81 4.69 22.71
N VAL A 30 3.49 4.12 23.87
CA VAL A 30 4.30 4.26 25.11
C VAL A 30 5.70 3.67 25.01
N THR A 31 5.90 2.68 24.15
CA THR A 31 7.21 2.05 23.93
C THR A 31 7.53 1.98 22.44
N LEU A 32 8.83 2.04 22.13
CA LEU A 32 9.33 1.99 20.76
C LEU A 32 8.96 0.69 20.05
N ASP A 33 9.04 -0.44 20.75
CA ASP A 33 8.73 -1.74 20.17
C ASP A 33 7.25 -1.87 19.81
N LEU A 34 6.37 -1.43 20.71
CA LEU A 34 4.94 -1.38 20.45
C LEU A 34 4.59 -0.43 19.30
N ALA A 35 5.25 0.73 19.22
CA ALA A 35 5.10 1.67 18.11
C ALA A 35 5.50 1.02 16.77
N LYS A 36 6.61 0.28 16.72
CA LYS A 36 7.03 -0.45 15.51
C LYS A 36 6.03 -1.53 15.10
N TYR A 37 5.56 -2.31 16.07
CA TYR A 37 4.61 -3.39 15.81
C TYR A 37 3.28 -2.84 15.26
N MET A 38 2.74 -1.79 15.89
CA MET A 38 1.53 -1.12 15.45
C MET A 38 1.68 -0.43 14.09
N ALA A 39 2.80 0.25 13.83
CA ALA A 39 3.05 0.85 12.52
C ALA A 39 3.08 -0.19 11.39
N ASN A 40 3.67 -1.37 11.64
CA ASN A 40 3.63 -2.49 10.70
C ASN A 40 2.22 -3.06 10.51
N ALA A 41 1.44 -3.21 11.58
CA ALA A 41 0.07 -3.67 11.49
C ALA A 41 -0.80 -2.67 10.68
N ALA A 42 -0.64 -1.37 10.94
CA ALA A 42 -1.31 -0.31 10.18
C ALA A 42 -0.93 -0.34 8.69
N LEU A 43 0.34 -0.58 8.36
CA LEU A 43 0.79 -0.72 6.98
C LEU A 43 0.11 -1.91 6.29
N LYS A 44 0.09 -3.09 6.94
CA LYS A 44 -0.57 -4.29 6.39
C LYS A 44 -2.07 -4.06 6.18
N ASN A 45 -2.73 -3.43 7.15
CA ASN A 45 -4.15 -3.08 7.04
C ASN A 45 -4.41 -2.09 5.91
N SER A 46 -3.56 -1.06 5.74
CA SER A 46 -3.68 -0.09 4.64
C SER A 46 -3.56 -0.80 3.28
N ILE A 47 -2.54 -1.65 3.11
CA ILE A 47 -2.35 -2.42 1.87
C ILE A 47 -3.57 -3.31 1.59
N SER A 48 -4.02 -4.07 2.59
CA SER A 48 -5.16 -4.98 2.44
C SER A 48 -6.48 -4.25 2.18
N ALA A 49 -6.71 -3.10 2.82
CA ALA A 49 -7.95 -2.33 2.67
C ALA A 49 -8.09 -1.73 1.26
N HIS A 50 -6.96 -1.45 0.60
CA HIS A 50 -6.94 -0.99 -0.78
C HIS A 50 -6.85 -2.12 -1.82
N GLY A 51 -6.82 -3.38 -1.39
CA GLY A 51 -6.65 -4.53 -2.29
C GLY A 51 -5.28 -4.55 -2.98
N TRP A 52 -4.29 -3.83 -2.44
CA TRP A 52 -2.94 -3.80 -3.01
C TRP A 52 -2.15 -5.03 -2.59
N THR A 53 -1.20 -5.41 -3.44
CA THR A 53 -0.17 -6.41 -3.15
C THR A 53 1.09 -5.71 -2.67
N ALA A 54 1.68 -6.22 -1.59
CA ALA A 54 2.89 -5.66 -1.01
C ALA A 54 4.14 -6.05 -1.84
N HIS A 55 5.01 -5.08 -2.13
CA HIS A 55 6.22 -5.28 -2.93
C HIS A 55 7.46 -4.74 -2.22
N GLY A 56 8.51 -5.56 -2.15
CA GLY A 56 9.80 -5.19 -1.56
C GLY A 56 9.80 -5.14 -0.03
N ALA A 57 10.88 -4.61 0.55
CA ALA A 57 11.07 -4.55 1.99
C ALA A 57 10.33 -3.37 2.65
N VAL A 58 9.85 -3.57 3.87
CA VAL A 58 9.32 -2.50 4.71
C VAL A 58 10.45 -1.59 5.18
N ARG A 59 10.28 -0.28 5.00
CA ARG A 59 11.16 0.74 5.58
C ARG A 59 10.53 1.34 6.82
N MET A 60 11.16 1.09 7.96
CA MET A 60 10.76 1.63 9.26
C MET A 60 11.60 2.86 9.60
N ARG A 61 10.94 3.92 10.08
CA ARG A 61 11.56 5.11 10.66
C ARG A 61 10.86 5.42 11.96
N CYS A 62 11.59 5.54 13.05
CA CYS A 62 11.04 5.93 14.33
C CYS A 62 11.71 7.22 14.80
N ASP A 63 10.88 8.18 15.18
CA ASP A 63 11.33 9.37 15.89
C ASP A 63 11.19 9.11 17.38
N THR A 64 12.34 9.07 18.05
CA THR A 64 12.48 8.91 19.51
C THR A 64 13.18 10.11 20.14
N SER A 65 13.54 11.09 19.32
CA SER A 65 14.35 12.25 19.71
C SER A 65 13.49 13.43 20.17
N SER A 66 12.19 13.41 19.85
CA SER A 66 11.24 14.43 20.27
C SER A 66 10.75 14.16 21.70
N VAL A 67 10.66 15.21 22.53
CA VAL A 67 10.01 15.18 23.85
C VAL A 67 8.56 14.69 23.67
N GLY A 68 8.31 13.40 23.96
CA GLY A 68 7.02 12.76 23.70
C GLY A 68 7.10 11.24 23.62
N LEU A 69 5.96 10.61 23.30
CA LEU A 69 5.86 9.17 23.08
C LEU A 69 6.52 8.80 21.73
N PRO A 70 7.25 7.67 21.63
CA PRO A 70 7.89 7.24 20.40
C PRO A 70 6.88 7.08 19.25
N HIS A 71 7.23 7.66 18.10
CA HIS A 71 6.41 7.62 16.89
C HIS A 71 7.16 6.87 15.78
N CYS A 72 6.50 5.89 15.16
CA CYS A 72 7.08 5.10 14.08
C CYS A 72 6.23 5.18 12.81
N LEU A 73 6.92 5.22 11.67
CA LEU A 73 6.42 5.20 10.31
C LEU A 73 6.96 3.96 9.59
N ALA A 74 6.06 3.07 9.20
CA ALA A 74 6.34 1.93 8.33
C ALA A 74 5.87 2.26 6.91
N ARG A 75 6.73 2.07 5.91
CA ARG A 75 6.38 2.29 4.50
C ARG A 75 6.81 1.13 3.63
N GLN A 76 6.00 0.78 2.65
CA GLN A 76 6.33 -0.26 1.66
C GLN A 76 5.67 0.08 0.33
N LYS A 77 6.31 -0.30 -0.77
CA LYS A 77 5.69 -0.20 -2.09
C LYS A 77 4.54 -1.20 -2.17
N ALA A 78 3.37 -0.79 -2.66
CA ALA A 78 2.23 -1.67 -2.86
C ALA A 78 1.58 -1.34 -4.20
N CYS A 79 1.16 -2.36 -4.94
CA CYS A 79 0.59 -2.22 -6.28
C CYS A 79 -0.70 -3.04 -6.33
N GLY A 80 -1.75 -2.51 -6.95
CA GLY A 80 -2.99 -3.23 -7.25
C GLY A 80 -3.60 -2.70 -8.53
#